data_AF-A0A960EKW2-F1
#
_entry.id   AF-A0A960EKW2-F1
#
_cell.length_a   1.000
_cell.length_b   1.000
_cell.length_c   1.000
_cell.angle_alpha   90.00
_cell.angle_beta   90.00
_cell.angle_gamma   90.00
#
_symmetry.space_group_name_H-M   'P 1'
#
loop_
_entity.id
_entity.type
_entity.pdbx_description
1 polymer ?
#
loop_
_entity_poly.entity_id
_entity_poly.type
_entity_poly.pdbx_seq_one_letter_code
_entity_poly.pdbx_strand_id
1 'polypeptide(L)'
;MASWPQFKSFVQQNYRIARDDGDIFQMLFDTNDGRTQTVFVSNSGNDTTGDWVNIASPIGKVSDVNTLALATQSFNFVCGAIAVFNGVVFLKHSFPLADFDSGEFEIPVTLVTGNADRLEQAFTGGDSF
;
A
#
# COMPACT_ATOMS: atom_id res chain seq x y z
N MET A 1 19.08 13.37 0.19
CA MET A 1 17.65 13.66 0.15
C MET A 1 17.11 13.20 -1.18
N ALA A 2 16.32 12.13 -1.18
CA ALA A 2 15.59 11.74 -2.37
C ALA A 2 14.38 12.67 -2.56
N SER A 3 14.04 12.93 -3.81
CA SER A 3 12.85 13.70 -4.21
C SER A 3 11.81 12.77 -4.82
N TRP A 4 10.55 13.18 -4.82
CA TRP A 4 9.47 12.40 -5.42
C TRP A 4 9.73 11.97 -6.88
N PRO A 5 10.27 12.83 -7.77
CA PRO A 5 10.62 12.41 -9.14
C PRO A 5 11.68 11.31 -9.20
N GLN A 6 12.66 11.32 -8.29
CA GLN A 6 13.71 10.29 -8.22
C GLN A 6 13.12 8.95 -7.74
N PHE A 7 12.30 8.99 -6.69
CA PHE A 7 11.58 7.80 -6.21
C PHE A 7 10.68 7.21 -7.29
N LYS A 8 9.90 8.06 -7.98
CA LYS A 8 9.03 7.64 -9.08
C LYS A 8 9.82 6.99 -10.22
N SER A 9 10.98 7.55 -10.57
CA SER A 9 11.88 6.98 -11.56
C SER A 9 12.40 5.61 -11.14
N PHE A 10 12.77 5.44 -9.86
CA PHE A 10 13.13 4.14 -9.30
C PHE A 10 11.98 3.13 -9.42
N VAL A 11 10.75 3.51 -9.05
CA VAL A 11 9.60 2.61 -9.14
C VAL A 11 9.29 2.21 -10.58
N GLN A 12 9.33 3.17 -11.52
CA GLN A 12 9.11 2.91 -12.95
C GLN A 12 10.14 1.96 -13.57
N GLN A 13 11.36 1.93 -13.05
CA GLN A 13 12.42 1.04 -13.52
C GLN A 13 12.29 -0.39 -12.98
N ASN A 14 11.70 -0.56 -11.80
CA ASN A 14 11.69 -1.83 -11.07
C ASN A 14 10.31 -2.50 -11.01
N TYR A 15 9.22 -1.76 -11.26
CA TYR A 15 7.85 -2.22 -11.10
C TYR A 15 6.97 -1.85 -12.30
N ARG A 16 5.91 -2.65 -12.51
CA ARG A 16 4.90 -2.36 -13.52
C ARG A 16 3.84 -1.42 -12.96
N ILE A 17 3.80 -0.21 -13.51
CA ILE A 17 2.77 0.78 -13.18
C ILE A 17 1.56 0.58 -14.10
N ALA A 18 0.39 0.36 -13.50
CA ALA A 18 -0.88 0.19 -14.22
C ALA A 18 -1.52 1.56 -14.54
N ARG A 19 -1.40 2.53 -13.62
CA ARG A 19 -1.92 3.88 -13.78
C ARG A 19 -1.03 4.89 -13.04
N ASP A 20 -0.88 6.08 -13.60
CA ASP A 20 -0.09 7.16 -13.02
C ASP A 20 -0.84 8.49 -13.18
N ASP A 21 -1.30 9.06 -12.06
CA ASP A 21 -2.00 10.34 -11.99
C ASP A 21 -1.08 11.46 -11.46
N GLY A 22 0.24 11.29 -11.52
CA GLY A 22 1.23 12.28 -11.08
C GLY A 22 1.68 12.07 -9.64
N ASP A 23 0.80 12.40 -8.69
CA ASP A 23 1.05 12.33 -7.24
C ASP A 23 0.66 10.99 -6.61
N ILE A 24 -0.10 10.20 -7.35
CA ILE A 24 -0.48 8.83 -7.01
C ILE A 24 -0.30 7.95 -8.24
N PHE A 25 0.22 6.74 -8.02
CA PHE A 25 0.26 5.72 -9.05
C PHE A 25 -0.19 4.38 -8.49
N GLN A 26 -0.77 3.58 -9.37
CA GLN A 26 -1.32 2.25 -9.10
C GLN A 26 -0.39 1.21 -9.69
N MET A 27 -0.05 0.22 -8.89
CA MET A 27 0.69 -0.97 -9.28
C MET A 27 -0.19 -2.21 -9.06
N LEU A 28 0.03 -3.23 -9.88
CA LEU A 28 -0.61 -4.52 -9.77
C LEU A 28 0.47 -5.56 -9.48
N PHE A 29 0.29 -6.30 -8.39
CA PHE A 29 1.20 -7.36 -7.99
C PHE A 29 0.51 -8.70 -8.15
N ASP A 30 1.15 -9.62 -8.85
CA ASP A 30 0.72 -11.01 -8.87
C ASP A 30 0.99 -11.59 -7.48
N THR A 31 -0.07 -12.07 -6.83
CA THR A 31 0.03 -12.83 -5.59
C THR A 31 -0.01 -14.31 -5.90
N ASN A 32 0.21 -15.16 -4.89
CA ASN A 32 0.17 -16.60 -5.11
C ASN A 32 -1.21 -17.03 -5.58
N ASP A 33 -1.27 -18.21 -6.21
CA ASP A 33 -2.52 -18.84 -6.64
C ASP A 33 -3.29 -18.09 -7.74
N GLY A 34 -2.58 -17.25 -8.53
CA GLY A 34 -3.13 -16.57 -9.71
C GLY A 34 -4.00 -15.36 -9.40
N ARG A 35 -3.92 -14.85 -8.18
CA ARG A 35 -4.61 -13.63 -7.73
C ARG A 35 -3.74 -12.40 -8.00
N THR A 36 -4.37 -11.23 -8.01
CA THR A 36 -3.68 -9.95 -8.17
C THR A 36 -4.07 -9.00 -7.05
N GLN A 37 -3.08 -8.34 -6.46
CA GLN A 37 -3.30 -7.30 -5.45
C GLN A 37 -2.99 -5.93 -6.02
N THR A 38 -3.97 -5.02 -5.90
CA THR A 38 -3.77 -3.61 -6.24
C THR A 38 -3.02 -2.88 -5.12
N VAL A 39 -2.04 -2.05 -5.48
CA VAL A 39 -1.31 -1.19 -4.53
C VAL A 39 -1.23 0.22 -5.09
N PHE A 40 -1.62 1.19 -4.27
CA PHE A 40 -1.47 2.61 -4.52
C PHE A 40 -0.24 3.13 -3.81
N VAL A 41 0.55 3.93 -4.50
CA VAL A 41 1.67 4.66 -3.92
C VAL A 41 1.50 6.14 -4.20
N SER A 42 1.61 6.96 -3.17
CA SER A 42 1.40 8.40 -3.29
C SER A 42 2.40 9.21 -2.48
N ASN A 43 2.67 10.43 -2.94
CA ASN A 43 3.38 11.42 -2.15
C ASN A 43 2.40 12.13 -1.21
N SER A 44 2.81 12.35 0.04
CA SER A 44 2.14 13.25 0.97
C SER A 44 3.18 13.99 1.77
N GLY A 45 2.91 15.22 2.19
CA GLY A 45 3.87 15.96 2.99
C GLY A 45 3.60 17.45 2.94
N ASN A 46 4.44 18.20 3.63
CA ASN A 46 4.48 19.66 3.56
C ASN A 46 5.87 20.15 3.97
N ASP A 47 6.07 21.46 3.89
CA ASP A 47 7.34 22.12 4.23
C ASP A 47 7.84 21.84 5.65
N THR A 48 6.96 21.43 6.57
CA THR A 48 7.30 21.11 7.96
C THR A 48 7.72 19.66 8.14
N THR A 49 7.05 18.71 7.46
CA THR A 49 7.28 17.27 7.64
C THR A 49 8.21 16.66 6.59
N GLY A 50 8.49 17.40 5.51
CA GLY A 50 9.09 16.87 4.29
C GLY A 50 8.12 15.99 3.50
N ASP A 51 8.60 15.44 2.38
CA ASP A 51 7.90 14.46 1.55
C ASP A 51 7.86 13.09 2.24
N TRP A 52 6.73 12.40 2.12
CA TRP A 52 6.48 11.06 2.62
C TRP A 52 5.88 10.20 1.53
N VAL A 53 6.37 8.98 1.42
CA VAL A 53 5.77 7.96 0.58
C VAL A 53 4.69 7.25 1.37
N ASN A 54 3.54 7.04 0.74
CA ASN A 54 2.47 6.19 1.26
C ASN A 54 2.33 4.99 0.36
N ILE A 55 2.21 3.81 0.95
CA ILE A 55 1.84 2.56 0.28
C ILE A 55 0.49 2.15 0.85
N ALA A 56 -0.51 1.95 0.01
CA ALA A 56 -1.84 1.55 0.47
C ALA A 56 -2.41 0.47 -0.45
N SER A 57 -2.95 -0.59 0.12
CA SER A 57 -3.60 -1.66 -0.63
C SER A 57 -5.02 -1.89 -0.08
N PRO A 58 -6.06 -1.93 -0.94
CA PRO A 58 -7.43 -2.16 -0.51
C PRO A 58 -7.59 -3.61 -0.03
N ILE A 59 -8.48 -3.80 0.95
CA ILE A 59 -8.84 -5.11 1.50
C ILE A 59 -10.28 -5.46 1.14
N GLY A 60 -11.20 -4.50 1.30
CA GLY A 60 -12.63 -4.79 1.32
C GLY A 60 -13.46 -3.54 1.52
N LYS A 61 -14.74 -3.58 1.13
CA LYS A 61 -15.67 -2.52 1.53
C LYS A 61 -15.90 -2.61 3.03
N VAL A 62 -16.01 -1.46 3.70
CA VAL A 62 -16.24 -1.38 5.15
C VAL A 62 -17.54 -2.09 5.57
N SER A 63 -18.53 -2.18 4.67
CA SER A 63 -19.79 -2.90 4.88
C SER A 63 -19.64 -4.42 4.88
N ASP A 64 -18.58 -4.93 4.25
CA ASP A 64 -18.43 -6.35 3.93
C ASP A 64 -17.40 -7.03 4.85
N VAL A 65 -16.67 -6.24 5.66
CA VAL A 65 -15.60 -6.73 6.53
C VAL A 65 -15.80 -6.30 8.00
N ASN A 66 -15.41 -7.17 8.92
CA ASN A 66 -15.37 -6.83 10.34
C ASN A 66 -14.09 -6.02 10.67
N THR A 67 -14.21 -4.70 10.73
CA THR A 67 -13.08 -3.79 10.95
C THR A 67 -12.37 -3.99 12.30
N LEU A 68 -13.10 -4.37 13.35
CA LEU A 68 -12.50 -4.67 14.65
C LEU A 68 -11.62 -5.93 14.58
N ALA A 69 -12.10 -6.97 13.89
CA ALA A 69 -11.33 -8.18 13.69
C ALA A 69 -10.09 -7.94 12.81
N LEU A 70 -10.22 -7.14 11.74
CA LEU A 70 -9.08 -6.70 10.91
C LEU A 70 -8.03 -5.96 11.73
N ALA A 71 -8.45 -4.96 12.52
CA ALA A 71 -7.56 -4.18 13.37
C ALA A 71 -6.86 -5.08 14.40
N THR A 72 -7.59 -6.01 15.02
CA THR A 72 -7.05 -6.97 15.99
C THR A 72 -5.98 -7.87 15.35
N GLN A 73 -6.23 -8.37 14.14
CA GLN A 73 -5.25 -9.21 13.42
C GLN A 73 -4.01 -8.43 13.00
N SER A 74 -4.19 -7.18 12.56
CA SER A 74 -3.10 -6.30 12.11
C SER A 74 -2.11 -5.94 13.21
N PHE A 75 -2.46 -6.14 14.49
CA PHE A 75 -1.57 -5.86 15.62
C PHE A 75 -0.21 -6.58 15.53
N ASN A 76 -0.18 -7.78 14.95
CA ASN A 76 1.05 -8.56 14.81
C ASN A 76 1.84 -8.24 13.53
N PHE A 77 1.40 -7.27 12.72
CA PHE A 77 2.10 -6.91 11.51
C PHE A 77 3.32 -6.04 11.84
N VAL A 78 4.42 -6.30 11.14
CA VAL A 78 5.65 -5.51 11.26
C VAL A 78 5.41 -4.06 10.85
N CYS A 79 4.61 -3.84 9.82
CA CYS A 79 4.27 -2.52 9.33
C CYS A 79 2.87 -2.48 8.73
N GLY A 80 2.27 -1.30 8.76
CA GLY A 80 0.95 -1.04 8.19
C GLY A 80 -0.08 -0.69 9.27
N ALA A 81 -1.04 0.13 8.88
CA ALA A 81 -2.18 0.52 9.68
C ALA A 81 -3.46 0.23 8.89
N ILE A 82 -4.50 -0.20 9.60
CA ILE A 82 -5.84 -0.29 9.02
C ILE A 82 -6.40 1.12 8.92
N ALA A 83 -6.77 1.53 7.71
CA ALA A 83 -7.37 2.82 7.42
C ALA A 83 -8.68 2.61 6.65
N VAL A 84 -9.64 3.52 6.82
CA VAL A 84 -10.87 3.54 6.03
C VAL A 84 -10.91 4.83 5.24
N PHE A 85 -11.09 4.72 3.92
CA PHE A 85 -11.22 5.85 3.03
C PHE A 85 -12.27 5.55 1.96
N ASN A 86 -13.20 6.48 1.75
CA ASN A 86 -14.30 6.35 0.79
C ASN A 86 -15.05 5.00 0.85
N GLY A 87 -15.30 4.50 2.06
CA GLY A 87 -16.03 3.25 2.28
C GLY A 87 -15.23 1.97 2.01
N VAL A 88 -13.93 2.07 1.71
CA VAL A 88 -13.02 0.93 1.51
C VAL A 88 -12.01 0.90 2.65
N VAL A 89 -11.72 -0.31 3.15
CA VAL A 89 -10.70 -0.58 4.16
C VAL A 89 -9.38 -0.84 3.44
N PHE A 90 -8.31 -0.23 3.91
CA PHE A 90 -6.96 -0.34 3.37
C PHE A 90 -5.99 -0.81 4.45
N LEU A 91 -4.97 -1.55 4.03
CA LEU A 91 -3.72 -1.63 4.77
C LEU A 91 -2.77 -0.57 4.21
N LYS A 92 -2.33 0.38 5.04
CA LYS A 92 -1.50 1.52 4.64
C LYS A 92 -0.22 1.60 5.45
N HIS A 93 0.90 1.84 4.80
CA HIS A 93 2.17 2.18 5.44
C HIS A 93 2.72 3.50 4.90
N SER A 94 3.48 4.23 5.72
CA SER A 94 4.09 5.51 5.33
C SER A 94 5.48 5.63 5.90
N PHE A 95 6.40 6.21 5.13
CA PHE A 95 7.77 6.48 5.54
C PHE A 95 8.29 7.80 4.93
N PRO A 96 9.21 8.51 5.60
CA PRO A 96 9.76 9.75 5.09
C PRO A 96 10.63 9.48 3.86
N LEU A 97 10.53 10.33 2.84
CA LEU A 97 11.32 10.20 1.62
C LEU A 97 12.76 10.73 1.78
N ALA A 98 13.01 11.52 2.83
CA ALA A 98 14.28 12.20 3.05
C ALA A 98 15.49 11.25 3.02
N ASP A 99 15.33 10.05 3.56
CA ASP A 99 16.38 9.04 3.75
C ASP A 99 16.27 7.83 2.81
N PHE A 100 15.44 7.93 1.76
CA PHE A 100 15.10 6.82 0.88
C PHE A 100 16.31 6.00 0.39
N ASP A 101 16.28 4.73 0.76
CA ASP A 101 17.00 3.61 0.15
C ASP A 101 15.99 2.62 -0.46
N SER A 102 16.39 1.84 -1.48
CA SER A 102 15.45 0.93 -2.16
C SER A 102 14.81 -0.08 -1.19
N GLY A 103 15.57 -0.54 -0.19
CA GLY A 103 15.09 -1.42 0.87
C GLY A 103 13.96 -0.84 1.73
N GLU A 104 13.91 0.49 1.88
CA GLU A 104 12.84 1.18 2.62
C GLU A 104 11.50 1.16 1.88
N PHE A 105 11.52 0.85 0.58
CA PHE A 105 10.31 0.64 -0.22
C PHE A 105 10.02 -0.83 -0.50
N GLU A 106 11.04 -1.59 -0.89
CA GLU A 106 10.90 -3.00 -1.28
C GLU A 106 10.30 -3.85 -0.16
N ILE A 107 10.78 -3.70 1.08
CA ILE A 107 10.27 -4.48 2.21
C ILE A 107 8.82 -4.08 2.54
N PRO A 108 8.49 -2.79 2.76
CA PRO A 108 7.11 -2.42 3.06
C PRO A 108 6.12 -2.71 1.94
N VAL A 109 6.50 -2.55 0.66
CA VAL A 109 5.58 -2.85 -0.45
C VAL A 109 5.26 -4.33 -0.49
N THR A 110 6.24 -5.23 -0.30
CA THR A 110 5.99 -6.66 -0.21
C THR A 110 5.10 -7.02 0.99
N LEU A 111 5.38 -6.45 2.16
CA LEU A 111 4.60 -6.74 3.38
C LEU A 111 3.16 -6.23 3.28
N VAL A 112 2.95 -5.00 2.81
CA VAL A 112 1.60 -4.43 2.63
C VAL A 112 0.83 -5.23 1.60
N THR A 113 1.43 -5.56 0.45
CA THR A 113 0.78 -6.35 -0.61
C THR A 113 0.36 -7.72 -0.10
N GLY A 114 1.28 -8.49 0.47
CA GLY A 114 1.00 -9.85 0.93
C GLY A 114 0.06 -9.91 2.13
N ASN A 115 0.11 -8.93 3.03
CA ASN A 115 -0.83 -8.89 4.15
C ASN A 115 -2.22 -8.42 3.72
N ALA A 116 -2.32 -7.46 2.80
CA ALA A 116 -3.61 -7.03 2.26
C ALA A 116 -4.32 -8.18 1.51
N ASP A 117 -3.60 -8.91 0.66
CA ASP A 117 -4.13 -10.08 -0.05
C ASP A 117 -4.67 -11.17 0.90
N ARG A 118 -3.93 -11.46 1.98
CA ARG A 118 -4.36 -12.41 3.03
C ARG A 118 -5.59 -11.91 3.78
N LEU A 119 -5.64 -10.62 4.11
CA LEU A 119 -6.79 -10.04 4.78
C LEU A 119 -8.02 -10.00 3.86
N GLU A 120 -7.86 -9.69 2.58
CA GLU A 120 -8.94 -9.75 1.60
C GLU A 120 -9.48 -11.19 1.53
N GLN A 121 -8.61 -12.17 1.34
CA GLN A 121 -9.02 -13.58 1.28
C GLN A 121 -9.79 -14.02 2.53
N ALA A 122 -9.31 -13.64 3.72
CA ALA A 122 -9.91 -14.06 4.97
C ALA A 122 -11.27 -13.40 5.27
N PHE A 123 -11.50 -12.18 4.78
CA PHE A 123 -12.67 -11.38 5.16
C PHE A 123 -13.70 -11.14 4.06
N THR A 124 -13.31 -11.20 2.79
CA THR A 124 -14.22 -11.02 1.64
C THR A 124 -14.38 -12.27 0.79
N GLY A 125 -13.48 -13.25 0.93
CA GLY A 125 -13.48 -14.48 0.13
C GLY A 125 -12.73 -14.37 -1.20
N GLY A 126 -12.13 -13.21 -1.51
CA GLY A 126 -11.24 -13.01 -2.67
C GLY A 126 -11.74 -12.04 -3.75
N ASP A 127 -10.78 -11.54 -4.54
CA ASP A 127 -10.79 -10.59 -5.66
C ASP A 127 -12.10 -9.82 -5.91
N SER A 128 -12.22 -8.68 -5.23
CA SER A 128 -13.33 -7.73 -5.44
C SER A 128 -12.89 -6.35 -5.96
N PHE A 129 -11.59 -6.13 -6.19
CA PHE A 129 -10.99 -4.82 -6.49
C PHE A 129 -9.99 -4.82 -7.64
#